data_AF-A0A7J2Y8G7-F1
#
_entry.id   AF-A0A7J2Y8G7-F1
#
_cell.length_a   1.000
_cell.length_b   1.000
_cell.length_c   1.000
_cell.angle_alpha   90.00
_cell.angle_beta   90.00
_cell.angle_gamma   90.00
#
_symmetry.space_group_name_H-M   'P 1'
#
loop_
_entity.id
_entity.type
_entity.pdbx_description
1 polymer ?
#
loop_
_entity_poly.entity_id
_entity_poly.type
_entity_poly.pdbx_seq_one_letter_code
_entity_poly.pdbx_strand_id
1 'polypeptide(L)'
;MGAVREETSLKKLAEKFAQYQKKSFPDPGDDSDMQDLDEGLLEYGYRVANYISRVLRGEVSRLGRFQRWRRLGKRIERLMMGKPEFAERLREYSEIYERLEELLDMAEALLEERKKEPRASAGLQ
;
A
#
# COMPACT_ATOMS: atom_id res chain seq x y z
N MET A 1 -23.23 12.35 11.40
CA MET A 1 -23.08 11.12 10.57
C MET A 1 -21.66 10.90 10.03
N GLY A 2 -20.75 11.89 10.01
CA GLY A 2 -19.36 11.73 9.54
C GLY A 2 -18.47 10.83 10.41
N ALA A 3 -18.42 11.08 11.72
CA ALA A 3 -17.57 10.34 12.67
C ALA A 3 -17.76 8.80 12.65
N VAL A 4 -18.99 8.32 12.53
CA VAL A 4 -19.29 6.85 12.49
C VAL A 4 -18.75 6.21 11.21
N ARG A 5 -18.79 6.95 10.09
CA ARG A 5 -18.27 6.48 8.79
C ARG A 5 -16.74 6.46 8.79
N GLU A 6 -16.10 7.49 9.34
CA GLU A 6 -14.63 7.52 9.48
C GLU A 6 -14.13 6.39 10.38
N GLU A 7 -14.78 6.16 11.53
CA GLU A 7 -14.42 5.09 12.46
C GLU A 7 -14.51 3.70 11.78
N THR A 8 -15.49 3.51 10.90
CA THR A 8 -15.65 2.29 10.11
C THR A 8 -14.53 2.13 9.07
N SER A 9 -14.19 3.20 8.35
CA SER A 9 -13.11 3.20 7.35
C SER A 9 -11.72 2.96 7.99
N LEU A 10 -11.45 3.55 9.16
CA LEU A 10 -10.21 3.34 9.92
C LEU A 10 -10.05 1.90 10.40
N LYS A 11 -11.12 1.31 10.98
CA LYS A 11 -11.11 -0.10 11.40
C LYS A 11 -10.81 -1.03 10.23
N LYS A 12 -11.47 -0.80 9.08
CA LYS A 12 -11.23 -1.59 7.87
C LYS A 12 -9.79 -1.48 7.36
N LEU A 13 -9.19 -0.30 7.38
CA LEU A 13 -7.79 -0.10 7.01
C LEU A 13 -6.86 -0.86 7.96
N ALA A 14 -7.08 -0.75 9.27
CA ALA A 14 -6.27 -1.43 10.28
C ALA A 14 -6.34 -2.96 10.14
N GLU A 15 -7.53 -3.51 9.90
CA GLU A 15 -7.72 -4.95 9.69
C GLU A 15 -6.99 -5.46 8.44
N LYS A 16 -7.14 -4.77 7.30
CA LYS A 16 -6.46 -5.13 6.06
C LYS A 16 -4.94 -5.00 6.18
N PHE A 17 -4.46 -3.96 6.87
CA PHE A 17 -3.03 -3.77 7.10
C PHE A 17 -2.44 -4.88 7.99
N ALA A 18 -3.16 -5.27 9.05
CA ALA A 18 -2.76 -6.38 9.91
C ALA A 18 -2.74 -7.71 9.14
N GLN A 19 -3.66 -7.94 8.21
CA GLN A 19 -3.64 -9.12 7.32
C GLN A 19 -2.44 -9.10 6.38
N TYR A 20 -2.09 -7.93 5.82
CA TYR A 20 -0.91 -7.76 4.98
C TYR A 20 0.38 -8.06 5.76
N GLN A 21 0.52 -7.54 6.99
CA GLN A 21 1.71 -7.76 7.84
C GLN A 21 1.92 -9.23 8.23
N LYS A 22 0.87 -10.06 8.22
CA LYS A 22 0.98 -11.50 8.48
C LYS A 22 1.50 -12.29 7.29
N LYS A 23 1.50 -11.72 6.08
CA LYS A 23 2.07 -12.38 4.90
C LYS A 23 3.57 -12.15 4.84
N SER A 24 4.31 -13.24 4.66
CA SER A 24 5.74 -13.18 4.34
C SER A 24 5.93 -12.76 2.88
N PHE A 25 6.99 -11.99 2.62
CA PHE A 25 7.50 -11.82 1.27
C PHE A 25 8.11 -13.15 0.79
N PRO A 26 8.07 -13.46 -0.51
CA PRO A 26 8.77 -14.62 -1.06
C PRO A 26 10.28 -14.51 -0.81
N ASP A 27 10.96 -15.65 -0.63
CA ASP A 27 12.41 -15.66 -0.45
C ASP A 27 13.12 -15.16 -1.72
N PRO A 28 14.16 -14.32 -1.60
CA PRO A 28 14.85 -13.73 -2.75
C PRO A 28 15.43 -14.79 -3.67
N GLY A 29 15.27 -14.59 -4.97
CA GLY A 29 15.72 -15.54 -6.00
C GLY A 29 17.17 -15.30 -6.40
N ASP A 30 17.80 -16.30 -7.01
CA ASP A 30 19.17 -16.16 -7.52
C ASP A 30 19.24 -15.44 -8.88
N ASP A 31 18.11 -15.28 -9.57
CA ASP A 31 18.02 -14.58 -10.87
C ASP A 31 18.03 -13.05 -10.67
N SER A 32 18.92 -12.36 -11.39
CA SER A 32 19.11 -10.91 -11.25
C SER A 32 17.85 -10.10 -11.56
N ASP A 33 17.01 -10.53 -12.51
CA ASP A 33 15.75 -9.83 -12.80
C ASP A 33 14.73 -9.99 -11.67
N MET A 34 14.80 -11.11 -10.94
CA MET A 34 13.95 -11.37 -9.79
C MET A 34 14.46 -10.66 -8.54
N GLN A 35 15.78 -10.54 -8.33
CA GLN A 35 16.37 -9.77 -7.23
C GLN A 35 15.97 -8.30 -7.28
N ASP A 36 16.07 -7.67 -8.46
CA ASP A 36 15.62 -6.30 -8.66
C ASP A 36 14.13 -6.11 -8.31
N LEU A 37 13.29 -7.12 -8.61
CA LEU A 37 11.87 -7.10 -8.28
C LEU A 37 11.64 -7.28 -6.78
N ASP A 38 12.36 -8.20 -6.15
CA ASP A 38 12.34 -8.43 -4.70
C ASP A 38 12.67 -7.14 -3.95
N GLU A 39 13.79 -6.52 -4.26
CA GLU A 39 14.23 -5.27 -3.62
C GLU A 39 13.21 -4.15 -3.86
N GLY A 40 12.71 -4.03 -5.08
CA GLY A 40 11.70 -3.03 -5.44
C GLY A 40 10.39 -3.20 -4.67
N LEU A 41 9.90 -4.43 -4.55
CA LEU A 41 8.65 -4.75 -3.86
C LEU A 41 8.80 -4.62 -2.35
N LEU A 42 9.96 -4.99 -1.80
CA LEU A 42 10.30 -4.83 -0.40
C LEU A 42 10.39 -3.35 -0.01
N GLU A 43 11.14 -2.54 -0.77
CA GLU A 43 11.20 -1.09 -0.52
C GLU A 43 9.81 -0.45 -0.62
N TYR A 44 9.02 -0.88 -1.60
CA TYR A 44 7.66 -0.39 -1.76
C TYR A 44 6.80 -0.73 -0.53
N GLY A 45 6.80 -2.00 -0.12
CA GLY A 45 6.08 -2.48 1.05
C GLY A 45 6.46 -1.72 2.32
N TYR A 46 7.75 -1.49 2.58
CA TYR A 46 8.20 -0.69 3.72
C TYR A 46 7.68 0.74 3.69
N ARG A 47 7.66 1.39 2.52
CA ARG A 47 7.15 2.76 2.39
C ARG A 47 5.65 2.82 2.62
N VAL A 48 4.89 1.90 2.04
CA VAL A 48 3.44 1.81 2.26
C VAL A 48 3.14 1.53 3.73
N ALA A 49 3.83 0.57 4.35
CA ALA A 49 3.64 0.22 5.75
C ALA A 49 3.90 1.41 6.69
N ASN A 50 4.98 2.16 6.45
CA ASN A 50 5.28 3.38 7.20
C ASN A 50 4.18 4.45 7.00
N TYR A 51 3.71 4.62 5.78
CA TYR A 51 2.65 5.58 5.48
C TYR A 51 1.32 5.22 6.15
N ILE A 52 0.87 3.98 6.01
CA ILE A 52 -0.34 3.45 6.63
C ILE A 52 -0.28 3.65 8.15
N SER A 53 0.86 3.32 8.78
CA SER A 53 1.07 3.50 10.21
C SER A 53 0.90 4.95 10.65
N ARG A 54 1.37 5.91 9.86
CA ARG A 54 1.17 7.35 10.12
C ARG A 54 -0.30 7.75 9.99
N VAL A 55 -0.99 7.28 8.95
CA VAL A 55 -2.42 7.55 8.74
C VAL A 55 -3.27 6.98 9.88
N LEU A 56 -2.97 5.76 10.34
CA LEU A 56 -3.66 5.13 11.48
C LEU A 56 -3.42 5.89 12.80
N ARG A 57 -2.25 6.54 12.97
CA ARG A 57 -1.98 7.46 14.09
C ARG A 57 -2.58 8.86 13.92
N GLY A 58 -3.20 9.10 12.77
CA GLY A 58 -3.85 10.34 12.41
C GLY A 58 -2.95 11.46 11.93
N GLU A 59 -1.72 11.13 11.56
CA GLU A 59 -0.79 12.09 10.96
C GLU A 59 -1.19 12.38 9.50
N VAL A 60 -1.35 13.66 9.17
CA VAL A 60 -1.55 14.09 7.78
C VAL A 60 -0.20 14.09 7.07
N SER A 61 0.09 13.01 6.36
CA SER A 61 1.27 12.88 5.51
C SER A 61 0.82 12.76 4.05
N ARG A 62 1.55 13.36 3.10
CA ARG A 62 1.38 13.02 1.68
C ARG A 62 2.38 11.92 1.36
N LEU A 63 1.90 10.75 0.99
CA LEU A 63 2.74 9.85 0.21
C LEU A 63 2.82 10.44 -1.20
N GLY A 64 4.00 10.90 -1.62
CA GLY A 64 4.20 11.14 -3.04
C GLY A 64 3.99 9.80 -3.75
N ARG A 65 2.97 9.65 -4.61
CA ARG A 65 2.88 8.48 -5.49
C ARG A 65 4.05 8.55 -6.46
N PHE A 66 5.17 7.95 -6.08
CA PHE A 66 6.40 8.00 -6.87
C PHE A 66 6.17 7.22 -8.17
N GLN A 67 6.47 7.84 -9.31
CA GLN A 67 6.42 7.17 -10.62
C GLN A 67 7.19 5.84 -10.62
N ARG A 68 8.18 5.69 -9.74
CA ARG A 68 8.97 4.47 -9.53
C ARG A 68 8.08 3.25 -9.24
N TRP A 69 7.05 3.37 -8.40
CA TRP A 69 6.20 2.22 -8.03
C TRP A 69 5.26 1.82 -9.16
N ARG A 70 4.72 2.77 -9.91
CA ARG A 70 3.99 2.46 -11.15
C ARG A 70 4.85 1.71 -12.18
N ARG A 71 6.16 1.94 -12.21
CA ARG A 71 7.08 1.19 -13.08
C ARG A 71 7.30 -0.23 -12.58
N LEU A 72 7.17 -0.47 -11.27
CA LEU A 72 7.29 -1.81 -10.67
C LEU A 72 6.16 -2.73 -11.14
N GLY A 73 4.90 -2.29 -11.04
CA GLY A 73 3.75 -3.06 -11.56
C GLY A 73 3.90 -3.40 -13.05
N LYS A 74 4.28 -2.42 -13.88
CA LYS A 74 4.57 -2.64 -15.31
C LYS A 74 5.77 -3.55 -15.58
N ARG A 75 6.71 -3.68 -14.64
CA ARG A 75 7.86 -4.60 -14.76
C ARG A 75 7.39 -6.04 -14.48
N ILE A 76 6.58 -6.24 -13.44
CA ILE A 76 5.97 -7.53 -13.11
C ILE A 76 5.14 -8.05 -14.31
N GLU A 77 4.25 -7.22 -14.86
CA GLU A 77 3.44 -7.59 -16.03
C GLU A 77 4.28 -8.00 -17.24
N ARG A 78 5.34 -7.23 -17.55
CA ARG A 78 6.23 -7.54 -18.69
C ARG A 78 7.00 -8.83 -18.49
N LEU A 79 7.54 -9.06 -17.29
CA LEU A 79 8.25 -10.30 -16.98
C LEU A 79 7.30 -11.50 -17.00
N MET A 80 6.05 -11.34 -16.59
CA MET A 80 5.06 -12.42 -16.62
C MET A 80 4.74 -12.87 -18.05
N MET A 81 4.80 -11.96 -19.03
CA MET A 81 4.67 -12.29 -20.46
C MET A 81 5.96 -12.85 -21.09
N GLY A 82 7.12 -12.43 -20.59
CA GLY A 82 8.42 -12.73 -21.20
C GLY A 82 9.20 -13.89 -20.57
N LYS A 83 8.87 -14.28 -19.33
CA LYS A 83 9.57 -15.30 -18.54
C LYS A 83 8.58 -16.29 -17.89
N PRO A 84 7.99 -17.23 -18.66
CA PRO A 84 7.02 -18.19 -18.14
C PRO A 84 7.58 -19.08 -17.02
N GLU A 85 8.91 -19.29 -16.98
CA GLU A 85 9.62 -20.02 -15.92
C GLU A 85 9.45 -19.39 -14.52
N PHE A 86 9.11 -18.09 -14.44
CA PHE A 86 8.85 -17.39 -13.19
C PHE A 86 7.36 -17.08 -12.97
N ALA A 87 6.46 -17.66 -13.76
CA ALA A 87 5.04 -17.26 -13.77
C ALA A 87 4.36 -17.34 -12.40
N GLU A 88 4.65 -18.36 -11.60
CA GLU A 88 4.07 -18.52 -10.25
C GLU A 88 4.55 -17.39 -9.31
N ARG A 89 5.86 -17.18 -9.25
CA ARG A 89 6.47 -16.13 -8.42
C ARG A 89 6.06 -14.71 -8.85
N LEU A 90 5.95 -14.47 -10.16
CA LEU A 90 5.48 -13.17 -10.69
C LEU A 90 3.99 -12.93 -10.39
N ARG A 91 3.16 -13.97 -10.31
CA ARG A 91 1.78 -13.85 -9.82
C ARG A 91 1.75 -13.44 -8.35
N GLU A 92 2.57 -14.07 -7.51
CA GLU A 92 2.67 -13.69 -6.10
C GLU A 92 3.10 -12.23 -5.92
N TYR A 93 4.07 -11.75 -6.70
CA TYR A 93 4.46 -10.34 -6.70
C TYR A 93 3.34 -9.41 -7.15
N SER A 94 2.60 -9.79 -8.18
CA SER A 94 1.43 -9.03 -8.63
C SER A 94 0.40 -8.91 -7.51
N GLU A 95 0.10 -10.00 -6.81
CA GLU A 95 -0.83 -9.98 -5.68
C GLU A 95 -0.36 -9.08 -4.54
N ILE A 96 0.94 -9.11 -4.21
CA ILE A 96 1.52 -8.25 -3.18
C ILE A 96 1.42 -6.79 -3.62
N TYR A 97 1.78 -6.48 -4.87
CA TYR A 97 1.70 -5.14 -5.44
C TYR A 97 0.27 -4.59 -5.39
N GLU A 98 -0.72 -5.38 -5.83
CA GLU A 98 -2.13 -4.99 -5.81
C GLU A 98 -2.65 -4.73 -4.40
N ARG A 99 -2.27 -5.56 -3.42
CA ARG A 99 -2.64 -5.34 -2.01
C ARG A 99 -2.05 -4.04 -1.45
N LEU A 100 -0.82 -3.72 -1.85
CA LEU A 100 -0.18 -2.47 -1.47
C LEU A 100 -0.91 -1.25 -2.06
N GLU A 101 -1.30 -1.31 -3.34
CA GLU A 101 -2.12 -0.26 -3.96
C GLU A 101 -3.49 -0.11 -3.26
N GLU A 102 -4.17 -1.21 -2.93
CA GLU A 102 -5.45 -1.18 -2.23
C GLU A 102 -5.32 -0.47 -0.86
N LEU A 103 -4.30 -0.83 -0.09
CA LEU A 103 -4.02 -0.21 1.21
C LEU A 103 -3.77 1.30 1.06
N LEU A 104 -3.03 1.71 0.04
CA LEU A 104 -2.75 3.13 -0.23
C LEU A 104 -4.00 3.90 -0.61
N ASP A 105 -4.81 3.38 -1.54
CA ASP A 105 -6.03 4.07 -1.97
C ASP A 105 -7.00 4.23 -0.79
N MET A 106 -7.10 3.23 0.09
CA MET A 106 -7.89 3.35 1.33
C MET A 106 -7.36 4.44 2.28
N ALA A 107 -6.03 4.51 2.46
CA ALA A 107 -5.41 5.51 3.31
C ALA A 107 -5.54 6.93 2.75
N GLU A 108 -5.41 7.10 1.44
CA GLU A 108 -5.65 8.39 0.76
C GLU A 108 -7.11 8.82 0.89
N ALA A 109 -8.06 7.91 0.68
CA ALA A 109 -9.49 8.19 0.86
C ALA A 109 -9.80 8.68 2.28
N LEU A 110 -9.25 8.03 3.31
CA LEU A 110 -9.38 8.44 4.70
C LEU A 110 -8.84 9.85 4.97
N LEU A 111 -7.68 10.19 4.42
CA LEU A 111 -7.12 11.54 4.56
C LEU A 111 -7.98 12.59 3.84
N GLU A 112 -8.54 12.27 2.68
CA GLU A 112 -9.47 13.15 1.97
C GLU A 112 -10.80 13.34 2.72
N GLU A 113 -11.32 12.29 3.37
CA GLU A 113 -12.49 12.40 4.26
C GLU A 113 -12.18 13.36 5.43
N ARG A 114 -11.03 13.21 6.09
CA ARG A 114 -10.58 14.09 7.19
C ARG A 114 -10.37 15.54 6.80
N LYS A 115 -9.95 15.82 5.56
CA LYS A 115 -9.82 17.20 5.06
C LYS A 115 -11.18 17.85 4.81
N LYS A 116 -12.20 17.05 4.49
CA LYS A 116 -13.56 17.52 4.17
C LYS A 116 -14.40 17.73 5.41
N GLU A 117 -14.07 17.09 6.53
CA GLU A 117 -14.68 17.43 7.80
C GLU A 117 -14.20 18.82 8.25
N PRO A 118 -15.09 19.83 8.33
CA PRO A 118 -14.72 21.08 8.99
C PRO A 118 -14.32 20.72 10.42
N ARG A 119 -13.27 21.35 10.95
CA ARG A 119 -12.93 21.30 12.38
C ARG A 119 -14.11 21.87 13.18
N ALA A 120 -15.17 21.09 13.36
CA ALA A 120 -16.19 21.37 14.32
C ALA A 120 -15.49 21.31 15.68
N SER A 121 -15.50 22.43 16.41
CA SER A 121 -14.76 22.70 17.65
C SER A 121 -13.40 23.40 17.49
N ALA A 122 -13.37 24.53 16.79
CA ALA A 122 -12.52 25.64 17.21
C ALA A 122 -13.43 26.85 17.46
N GLY A 123 -13.85 27.04 18.72
CA GLY A 123 -14.61 28.22 19.16
C GLY A 123 -15.90 27.92 19.92
N LEU A 124 -15.83 27.14 21.00
CA LEU A 124 -16.58 27.50 22.21
C LEU A 124 -15.71 28.54 22.92
N GLN A 125 -16.05 29.82 22.74
CA GLN A 125 -15.95 30.94 23.70
C GLN A 125 -16.24 32.26 22.99
#